data_AF-A0AB35XYH1-F1
#
_entry.id   AF-A0AB35XYH1-F1
#
_cell.length_a   1.000
_cell.length_b   1.000
_cell.length_c   1.000
_cell.angle_alpha   90.00
_cell.angle_beta   90.00
_cell.angle_gamma   90.00
#
_symmetry.space_group_name_H-M   'P 1'
#
loop_
_entity.id
_entity.type
_entity.pdbx_description
1 polymer ?
#
loop_
_entity_poly.entity_id
_entity_poly.type
_entity_poly.pdbx_seq_one_letter_code
_entity_poly.pdbx_strand_id
1 'polypeptide(L)'
;MKAKRLIALALAAVFMLSAAATPVFAAAALPQENAALEQQNDMVSIRLKATGDLVYGSNYKLEVQTNPADTQYIGVVVGVGGEANGYVTLVLSDKIRTLLKMIPLPKKMSKTPDQAEEFNVYSYLKQLIDGNDVSVLLRVADEAVSVMDVLHFYVPTIDQVSNGLRLALNLIRKYLPEGAFSRIYLDEQPVDAGNYVAGALALESSDMNTAGFAMFKIKPKTNGVRMYWAQQAEKPMTAEELQSFNEAAVLEVDGQVVPTDKIRYSYKKSGWGCDATSELPTEPGTYVQTAEIGGNYSCSKISRNITVK
;
A
#
# COMPACT_ATOMS: atom_id res chain seq x y z
N MET A 1 24.54 1.96 -21.03
CA MET A 1 23.84 2.75 -22.09
C MET A 1 23.57 1.98 -23.39
N LYS A 2 24.35 0.97 -23.80
CA LYS A 2 24.10 0.24 -25.06
C LYS A 2 22.96 -0.80 -25.02
N ALA A 3 22.71 -1.44 -23.87
CA ALA A 3 21.57 -2.36 -23.71
C ALA A 3 20.20 -1.65 -23.70
N LYS A 4 20.14 -0.40 -23.21
CA LYS A 4 18.91 0.41 -23.15
C LYS A 4 18.40 0.84 -24.53
N ARG A 5 19.30 1.05 -25.50
CA ARG A 5 18.93 1.42 -26.88
C ARG A 5 18.44 0.23 -27.71
N LEU A 6 18.85 -0.99 -27.38
CA LEU A 6 18.44 -2.21 -28.08
C LEU A 6 16.99 -2.61 -27.77
N ILE A 7 16.51 -2.33 -26.55
CA ILE A 7 15.13 -2.63 -26.13
C ILE A 7 14.13 -1.69 -26.81
N ALA A 8 14.45 -0.40 -26.88
CA ALA A 8 13.64 0.59 -27.59
C ALA A 8 13.57 0.31 -29.11
N LEU A 9 14.68 -0.14 -29.71
CA LEU A 9 14.71 -0.50 -31.13
C LEU A 9 13.95 -1.79 -31.44
N ALA A 10 14.00 -2.78 -30.55
CA ALA A 10 13.26 -4.03 -30.72
C ALA A 10 11.75 -3.82 -30.63
N LEU A 11 11.28 -2.95 -29.73
CA LEU A 11 9.86 -2.63 -29.60
C LEU A 11 9.34 -1.84 -30.83
N ALA A 12 10.13 -0.90 -31.34
CA ALA A 12 9.80 -0.13 -32.55
C ALA A 12 9.74 -1.01 -33.82
N ALA A 13 10.60 -2.03 -33.92
CA ALA A 13 10.64 -2.93 -35.07
C ALA A 13 9.44 -3.88 -35.13
N VAL A 14 8.89 -4.32 -33.99
CA VAL A 14 7.72 -5.21 -33.94
C VAL A 14 6.43 -4.47 -34.29
N PHE A 15 6.31 -3.19 -33.92
CA PHE A 15 5.13 -2.36 -34.23
C PHE A 15 5.01 -1.97 -35.71
N MET A 16 6.12 -1.84 -36.43
CA MET A 16 6.10 -1.55 -37.88
C MET A 16 5.54 -2.72 -38.72
N LEU A 17 5.64 -3.96 -38.22
CA LEU A 17 5.24 -5.17 -38.97
C LEU A 17 3.74 -5.50 -38.87
N SER A 18 2.99 -4.86 -37.97
CA SER A 18 1.55 -5.11 -37.77
C SER A 18 0.61 -4.10 -38.46
N ALA A 19 1.15 -3.10 -39.19
CA ALA A 19 0.37 -2.00 -39.76
C ALA A 19 -0.25 -2.28 -41.16
N ALA A 20 -0.24 -3.53 -41.64
CA ALA A 20 -0.76 -3.89 -42.97
C ALA A 20 -2.08 -4.70 -42.87
N ALA A 21 -3.13 -4.11 -42.29
CA ALA A 21 -4.51 -4.59 -42.47
C ALA A 21 -5.50 -3.47 -42.13
N THR A 22 -5.82 -2.63 -43.11
CA THR A 22 -6.94 -1.67 -43.03
C THR A 22 -8.18 -2.27 -43.68
N PRO A 23 -9.37 -2.10 -43.09
CA PRO A 23 -10.61 -2.04 -43.87
C PRO A 23 -11.05 -0.58 -44.03
N VAL A 24 -11.32 -0.22 -45.29
CA VAL A 24 -11.93 1.03 -45.75
C VAL A 24 -13.41 1.04 -45.32
N PHE A 25 -13.87 2.13 -44.70
CA PHE A 25 -15.30 2.44 -44.62
C PHE A 25 -15.59 3.84 -45.19
N ALA A 26 -16.59 3.85 -46.08
CA ALA A 26 -16.97 4.94 -46.96
C ALA A 26 -17.85 5.99 -46.27
N ALA A 27 -17.76 7.22 -46.78
CA ALA A 27 -18.58 8.37 -46.40
C ALA A 27 -20.07 8.17 -46.73
N ALA A 28 -20.95 8.59 -45.81
CA ALA A 28 -22.32 8.98 -46.11
C ALA A 28 -22.79 10.05 -45.10
N ALA A 29 -23.48 11.07 -45.62
CA ALA A 29 -23.85 12.31 -44.96
C ALA A 29 -25.01 12.17 -43.95
N LEU A 30 -25.01 13.06 -42.95
CA LEU A 30 -26.05 13.24 -41.93
C LEU A 30 -27.36 13.81 -42.48
N PRO A 31 -28.49 13.55 -41.79
CA PRO A 31 -29.48 14.58 -41.51
C PRO A 31 -29.53 14.90 -40.01
N GLN A 32 -29.55 16.20 -39.72
CA GLN A 32 -29.71 16.83 -38.42
C GLN A 32 -31.08 16.52 -37.82
N GLU A 33 -31.12 15.93 -36.62
CA GLU A 33 -32.29 15.95 -35.75
C GLU A 33 -31.87 16.54 -34.40
N ASN A 34 -32.49 17.66 -34.06
CA ASN A 34 -32.27 18.42 -32.83
C ASN A 34 -32.77 17.61 -31.62
N ALA A 35 -31.97 16.68 -31.12
CA ALA A 35 -31.96 16.36 -29.71
C ALA A 35 -30.95 17.32 -29.07
N ALA A 36 -31.45 18.33 -28.36
CA ALA A 36 -30.64 19.06 -27.39
C ALA A 36 -30.17 18.04 -26.35
N LEU A 37 -29.02 17.41 -26.62
CA LEU A 37 -28.17 16.87 -25.58
C LEU A 37 -27.77 18.09 -24.75
N GLU A 38 -28.50 18.35 -23.67
CA GLU A 38 -27.91 18.98 -22.51
C GLU A 38 -26.72 18.10 -22.12
N GLN A 39 -25.58 18.37 -22.74
CA GLN A 39 -24.30 17.98 -22.21
C GLN A 39 -24.14 18.83 -20.96
N GLN A 40 -24.78 18.41 -19.87
CA GLN A 40 -24.40 18.84 -18.54
C GLN A 40 -22.90 18.59 -18.47
N ASN A 41 -22.13 19.68 -18.41
CA ASN A 41 -20.75 19.63 -17.93
C ASN A 41 -20.81 19.25 -16.45
N ASP A 42 -21.17 18.00 -16.18
CA ASP A 42 -21.18 17.45 -14.84
C ASP A 42 -19.74 17.44 -14.37
N MET A 43 -19.46 18.28 -13.39
CA MET A 43 -18.15 18.41 -12.77
C MET A 43 -17.66 17.03 -12.36
N VAL A 44 -16.53 16.61 -12.95
CA VAL A 44 -15.89 15.34 -12.59
C VAL A 44 -15.68 15.34 -11.07
N SER A 45 -16.06 14.26 -10.39
CA SER A 45 -15.88 14.13 -8.95
C SER A 45 -15.22 12.79 -8.60
N ILE A 46 -14.38 12.78 -7.58
CA ILE A 46 -13.70 11.58 -7.10
C ILE A 46 -13.94 11.44 -5.60
N ARG A 47 -14.40 10.27 -5.19
CA ARG A 47 -14.62 9.91 -3.79
C ARG A 47 -13.93 8.59 -3.49
N LEU A 48 -13.20 8.54 -2.39
CA LEU A 48 -12.64 7.30 -1.87
C LEU A 48 -13.63 6.69 -0.89
N LYS A 49 -14.03 5.43 -1.12
CA LYS A 49 -14.98 4.70 -0.30
C LYS A 49 -14.35 3.39 0.15
N ALA A 50 -14.34 3.14 1.46
CA ALA A 50 -14.08 1.82 1.99
C ALA A 50 -15.41 1.09 2.21
N THR A 51 -15.55 -0.11 1.67
CA THR A 51 -16.71 -0.98 1.86
C THR A 51 -16.27 -2.19 2.67
N GLY A 52 -17.04 -2.56 3.69
CA GLY A 52 -16.71 -3.65 4.62
C GLY A 52 -16.17 -3.13 5.96
N ASP A 53 -15.77 -4.06 6.83
CA ASP A 53 -15.27 -3.74 8.15
C ASP A 53 -13.77 -3.42 8.09
N LEU A 54 -13.40 -2.18 8.46
CA LEU A 54 -12.02 -1.70 8.48
C LEU A 54 -11.29 -2.21 9.73
N VAL A 55 -11.12 -3.53 9.80
CA VAL A 55 -10.40 -4.26 10.85
C VAL A 55 -9.38 -5.17 10.20
N TYR A 56 -8.19 -5.28 10.79
CA TYR A 56 -7.14 -6.16 10.32
C TYR A 56 -7.64 -7.61 10.19
N GLY A 57 -7.40 -8.22 9.04
CA GLY A 57 -7.86 -9.57 8.70
C GLY A 57 -9.31 -9.67 8.23
N SER A 58 -10.07 -8.56 8.19
CA SER A 58 -11.40 -8.52 7.60
C SER A 58 -11.35 -8.28 6.09
N ASN A 59 -12.38 -8.74 5.38
CA ASN A 59 -12.53 -8.50 3.95
C ASN A 59 -13.21 -7.13 3.71
N TYR A 60 -12.41 -6.07 3.61
CA TYR A 60 -12.87 -4.78 3.11
C TYR A 60 -12.26 -4.50 1.74
N LYS A 61 -12.87 -3.55 1.03
CA LYS A 61 -12.39 -3.08 -0.26
C LYS A 61 -12.39 -1.56 -0.28
N LEU A 62 -11.22 -0.98 -0.54
CA LEU A 62 -11.08 0.43 -0.86
C LEU A 62 -11.34 0.63 -2.35
N GLU A 63 -12.30 1.47 -2.67
CA GLU A 63 -12.73 1.79 -4.02
C GLU A 63 -12.65 3.30 -4.25
N VAL A 64 -12.23 3.67 -5.45
CA VAL A 64 -12.34 5.05 -5.92
C VAL A 64 -13.59 5.12 -6.78
N GLN A 65 -14.57 5.89 -6.31
CA GLN A 65 -15.80 6.17 -7.04
C GLN A 65 -15.65 7.48 -7.78
N THR A 66 -15.92 7.46 -9.08
CA THR A 66 -15.92 8.66 -9.91
C THR A 66 -17.31 8.95 -10.44
N ASN A 67 -17.59 10.23 -10.70
CA ASN A 67 -18.70 10.65 -11.54
C ASN A 67 -18.16 11.63 -12.59
N PRO A 68 -18.23 11.33 -13.89
CA PRO A 68 -18.74 10.10 -14.51
C PRO A 68 -18.01 8.80 -14.08
N ALA A 69 -18.68 7.65 -14.19
CA ALA A 69 -18.16 6.36 -13.71
C ALA A 69 -17.00 5.80 -14.56
N ASP A 70 -16.87 6.27 -15.80
CA ASP A 70 -15.83 5.88 -16.75
C ASP A 70 -14.60 6.81 -16.74
N THR A 71 -14.58 7.78 -15.82
CA THR A 71 -13.46 8.69 -15.63
C THR A 71 -12.18 7.93 -15.30
N GLN A 72 -11.12 8.24 -16.05
CA GLN A 72 -9.79 7.72 -15.79
C GLN A 72 -9.20 8.41 -14.57
N TYR A 73 -8.54 7.67 -13.68
CA TYR A 73 -7.92 8.25 -12.50
C TYR A 73 -6.63 7.51 -12.12
N ILE A 74 -5.78 8.21 -11.37
CA ILE A 74 -4.69 7.63 -10.58
C ILE A 74 -4.90 7.99 -9.12
N GLY A 75 -5.01 6.97 -8.30
CA GLY A 75 -5.10 7.04 -6.85
C GLY A 75 -3.79 6.67 -6.18
N VAL A 76 -3.63 7.14 -4.94
CA VAL A 76 -2.50 6.85 -4.08
C VAL A 76 -3.04 6.66 -2.68
N VAL A 77 -2.56 5.64 -1.99
CA VAL A 77 -2.84 5.42 -0.56
C VAL A 77 -1.52 5.32 0.17
N VAL A 78 -1.39 6.06 1.27
CA VAL A 78 -0.19 6.15 2.11
C VAL A 78 -0.58 5.79 3.53
N GLY A 79 0.09 4.80 4.12
CA GLY A 79 -0.04 4.47 5.53
C GLY A 79 0.89 5.35 6.37
N VAL A 80 0.32 6.05 7.35
CA VAL A 80 0.97 7.17 8.08
C VAL A 80 1.08 6.92 9.59
N GLY A 81 0.66 5.74 10.06
CA GLY A 81 0.76 5.37 11.47
C GLY A 81 0.28 3.96 11.74
N GLY A 82 0.64 3.41 12.90
CA GLY A 82 0.45 1.99 13.18
C GLY A 82 1.46 1.11 12.43
N GLU A 83 1.09 -0.14 12.15
CA GLU A 83 1.91 -1.03 11.30
C GLU A 83 1.86 -0.65 9.82
N ALA A 84 0.82 0.09 9.43
CA ALA A 84 0.71 0.66 8.10
C ALA A 84 1.79 1.69 7.74
N ASN A 85 2.57 2.18 8.72
CA ASN A 85 3.49 3.29 8.48
C ASN A 85 4.55 2.92 7.43
N GLY A 86 4.61 3.70 6.35
CA GLY A 86 5.50 3.43 5.21
C GLY A 86 4.87 2.60 4.09
N TYR A 87 3.65 2.09 4.26
CA TYR A 87 2.90 1.49 3.17
C TYR A 87 2.52 2.54 2.13
N VAL A 88 2.78 2.27 0.84
CA VAL A 88 2.32 3.11 -0.27
C VAL A 88 1.74 2.21 -1.36
N THR A 89 0.59 2.55 -1.94
CA THR A 89 0.08 1.85 -3.12
C THR A 89 -0.45 2.85 -4.14
N LEU A 90 -0.15 2.61 -5.42
CA LEU A 90 -0.75 3.30 -6.54
C LEU A 90 -1.99 2.53 -7.00
N VAL A 91 -3.11 3.21 -7.17
CA VAL A 91 -4.37 2.63 -7.64
C VAL A 91 -4.66 3.16 -9.03
N LEU A 92 -4.79 2.29 -10.01
CA LEU A 92 -5.13 2.67 -11.37
C LEU A 92 -6.63 2.42 -11.62
N SER A 93 -7.26 3.28 -12.43
CA SER A 93 -8.59 2.97 -12.93
C SER A 93 -8.57 1.72 -13.82
N ASP A 94 -9.70 1.01 -13.88
CA ASP A 94 -9.79 -0.24 -14.66
C ASP A 94 -9.50 -0.04 -16.14
N LYS A 95 -9.81 1.13 -16.69
CA LYS A 95 -9.51 1.50 -18.08
C LYS A 95 -7.99 1.56 -18.32
N ILE A 96 -7.24 2.25 -17.44
CA ILE A 96 -5.77 2.31 -17.53
C ILE A 96 -5.18 0.92 -17.35
N ARG A 97 -5.62 0.19 -16.32
CA ARG A 97 -5.18 -1.19 -16.06
C ARG A 97 -5.37 -2.10 -17.28
N THR A 98 -6.53 -2.02 -17.92
CA THR A 98 -6.86 -2.82 -19.10
C THR A 98 -5.97 -2.44 -20.28
N LEU A 99 -5.76 -1.14 -20.54
CA LEU A 99 -4.85 -0.67 -21.58
C LEU A 99 -3.43 -1.20 -21.38
N LEU A 100 -2.90 -1.15 -20.16
CA LEU A 100 -1.56 -1.66 -19.84
C LEU A 100 -1.45 -3.19 -19.97
N LYS A 101 -2.54 -3.92 -19.76
CA LYS A 101 -2.58 -5.38 -19.94
C LYS A 101 -2.61 -5.80 -21.41
N MET A 102 -3.16 -4.96 -22.31
CA MET A 102 -3.25 -5.26 -23.74
C MET A 102 -1.92 -5.17 -24.49
N ILE A 103 -0.88 -4.56 -23.90
CA ILE A 103 0.43 -4.40 -24.54
C ILE A 103 1.36 -5.54 -24.06
N PRO A 104 1.55 -6.60 -24.85
CA PRO A 104 2.41 -7.72 -24.46
C PRO A 104 3.88 -7.30 -24.43
N LEU A 105 4.65 -7.89 -23.53
CA LEU A 105 6.09 -7.71 -23.38
C LEU A 105 6.83 -9.06 -23.43
N PRO A 106 8.10 -9.08 -23.87
CA PRO A 106 8.88 -10.30 -23.88
C PRO A 106 9.04 -10.91 -22.48
N LYS A 107 8.78 -12.22 -22.34
CA LYS A 107 8.90 -12.96 -21.06
C LYS A 107 10.26 -12.82 -20.38
N LYS A 108 11.33 -12.57 -21.14
CA LYS A 108 12.69 -12.34 -20.62
C LYS A 108 12.80 -11.11 -19.70
N MET A 109 11.81 -10.21 -19.73
CA MET A 109 11.73 -9.05 -18.84
C MET A 109 10.99 -9.36 -17.53
N SER A 110 10.36 -10.54 -17.42
CA SER A 110 9.80 -11.05 -16.17
C SER A 110 10.91 -11.45 -15.21
N LYS A 111 10.69 -11.25 -13.91
CA LYS A 111 11.51 -11.84 -12.83
C LYS A 111 11.35 -13.37 -12.81
N THR A 112 10.26 -13.89 -13.34
CA THR A 112 9.96 -15.33 -13.47
C THR A 112 9.56 -15.68 -14.91
N PRO A 113 10.51 -15.68 -15.87
CA PRO A 113 10.23 -15.92 -17.29
C PRO A 113 9.56 -17.26 -17.58
N ASP A 114 9.91 -18.28 -16.81
CA ASP A 114 9.45 -19.66 -17.00
C ASP A 114 8.01 -19.91 -16.50
N GLN A 115 7.45 -18.96 -15.75
CA GLN A 115 6.12 -19.05 -15.13
C GLN A 115 5.10 -18.05 -15.72
N ALA A 116 5.53 -17.15 -16.60
CA ALA A 116 4.66 -16.11 -17.14
C ALA A 116 4.07 -16.54 -18.50
N GLU A 117 2.79 -16.89 -18.54
CA GLU A 117 2.09 -17.15 -19.82
C GLU A 117 1.81 -15.85 -20.57
N GLU A 118 1.43 -14.78 -19.86
CA GLU A 118 1.12 -13.45 -20.42
C GLU A 118 1.87 -12.34 -19.68
N PHE A 119 3.07 -12.00 -20.16
CA PHE A 119 3.82 -10.84 -19.65
C PHE A 119 3.43 -9.60 -20.46
N ASN A 120 3.05 -8.52 -19.77
CA ASN A 120 2.58 -7.27 -20.38
C ASN A 120 3.09 -6.06 -19.60
N VAL A 121 2.81 -4.86 -20.10
CA VAL A 121 3.27 -3.60 -19.47
C VAL A 121 2.76 -3.48 -18.03
N TYR A 122 1.53 -3.86 -17.74
CA TYR A 122 0.99 -3.85 -16.38
C TYR A 122 1.82 -4.74 -15.43
N SER A 123 2.06 -5.99 -15.82
CA SER A 123 2.85 -6.94 -15.02
C SER A 123 4.30 -6.48 -14.84
N TYR A 124 4.89 -5.84 -15.86
CA TYR A 124 6.22 -5.25 -15.74
C TYR A 124 6.26 -4.09 -14.75
N LEU A 125 5.30 -3.17 -14.80
CA LEU A 125 5.20 -2.07 -13.83
C LEU A 125 4.97 -2.60 -12.41
N LYS A 126 4.04 -3.54 -12.24
CA LYS A 126 3.79 -4.20 -10.95
C LYS A 126 5.05 -4.82 -10.38
N GLN A 127 5.81 -5.54 -11.20
CA GLN A 127 7.09 -6.14 -10.81
C GLN A 127 8.17 -5.11 -10.40
N LEU A 128 8.17 -3.93 -11.03
CA LEU A 128 9.09 -2.84 -10.72
C LEU A 128 8.68 -2.06 -9.47
N ILE A 129 7.39 -2.00 -9.16
CA ILE A 129 6.87 -1.21 -8.05
C ILE A 129 6.78 -2.08 -6.79
N ASP A 130 6.12 -3.24 -6.86
CA ASP A 130 5.77 -4.05 -5.70
C ASP A 130 6.98 -4.46 -4.86
N GLY A 131 6.88 -4.13 -3.57
CA GLY A 131 7.88 -4.49 -2.56
C GLY A 131 9.17 -3.68 -2.63
N ASN A 132 9.27 -2.72 -3.54
CA ASN A 132 10.42 -1.84 -3.66
C ASN A 132 10.27 -0.56 -2.84
N ASP A 133 11.40 0.11 -2.63
CA ASP A 133 11.47 1.38 -1.91
C ASP A 133 10.87 2.54 -2.73
N VAL A 134 10.35 3.59 -2.09
CA VAL A 134 9.80 4.78 -2.77
C VAL A 134 10.84 5.51 -3.65
N SER A 135 12.14 5.36 -3.42
CA SER A 135 13.17 5.80 -4.38
C SER A 135 13.03 5.16 -5.75
N VAL A 136 12.35 4.01 -5.86
CA VAL A 136 11.97 3.39 -7.12
C VAL A 136 10.82 4.15 -7.78
N LEU A 137 9.88 4.76 -7.06
CA LEU A 137 8.92 5.68 -7.70
C LEU A 137 9.59 6.85 -8.38
N LEU A 138 10.65 7.41 -7.79
CA LEU A 138 11.37 8.53 -8.40
C LEU A 138 12.04 8.08 -9.72
N ARG A 139 12.67 6.91 -9.71
CA ARG A 139 13.29 6.32 -10.91
C ARG A 139 12.27 5.83 -11.95
N VAL A 140 11.17 5.25 -11.50
CA VAL A 140 10.05 4.79 -12.34
C VAL A 140 9.27 6.00 -12.83
N ALA A 141 9.21 7.13 -12.15
CA ALA A 141 8.63 8.35 -12.72
C ALA A 141 9.47 8.80 -13.94
N ASP A 142 10.79 8.82 -13.82
CA ASP A 142 11.68 9.17 -14.93
C ASP A 142 11.64 8.12 -16.07
N GLU A 143 11.60 6.83 -15.74
CA GLU A 143 11.64 5.73 -16.73
C GLU A 143 10.25 5.40 -17.30
N ALA A 144 9.17 5.56 -16.52
CA ALA A 144 7.79 5.44 -16.99
C ALA A 144 7.41 6.64 -17.85
N VAL A 145 7.87 7.87 -17.60
CA VAL A 145 7.71 8.96 -18.58
C VAL A 145 8.35 8.56 -19.92
N SER A 146 9.54 7.95 -19.91
CA SER A 146 10.17 7.45 -21.14
C SER A 146 9.44 6.28 -21.81
N VAL A 147 8.80 5.38 -21.06
CA VAL A 147 7.98 4.27 -21.62
C VAL A 147 6.60 4.77 -22.07
N MET A 148 6.05 5.75 -21.36
CA MET A 148 4.77 6.36 -21.67
C MET A 148 4.87 7.29 -22.88
N ASP A 149 5.99 7.99 -23.10
CA ASP A 149 6.23 8.73 -24.35
C ASP A 149 6.14 7.85 -25.60
N VAL A 150 6.53 6.56 -25.49
CA VAL A 150 6.36 5.57 -26.57
C VAL A 150 4.88 5.16 -26.72
N LEU A 151 4.11 5.21 -25.64
CA LEU A 151 2.68 4.90 -25.61
C LEU A 151 1.78 6.13 -25.84
N HIS A 152 2.34 7.31 -26.11
CA HIS A 152 1.59 8.55 -26.40
C HIS A 152 0.58 8.39 -27.54
N PHE A 153 0.83 7.42 -28.44
CA PHE A 153 -0.08 7.03 -29.51
C PHE A 153 -1.39 6.35 -29.03
N TYR A 154 -1.38 5.71 -27.86
CA TYR A 154 -2.52 4.94 -27.33
C TYR A 154 -3.19 5.58 -26.11
N VAL A 155 -2.47 6.45 -25.39
CA VAL A 155 -3.00 7.15 -24.21
C VAL A 155 -2.72 8.67 -24.35
N PRO A 156 -3.62 9.44 -25.00
CA PRO A 156 -3.42 10.88 -25.20
C PRO A 156 -3.36 11.69 -23.89
N THR A 157 -3.67 11.07 -22.75
CA THR A 157 -3.66 11.68 -21.40
C THR A 157 -2.38 11.38 -20.60
N ILE A 158 -1.30 10.95 -21.25
CA ILE A 158 -0.02 10.61 -20.61
C ILE A 158 0.60 11.76 -19.81
N ASP A 159 0.42 13.01 -20.24
CA ASP A 159 0.85 14.18 -19.49
C ASP A 159 0.25 14.22 -18.08
N GLN A 160 -0.94 13.65 -17.89
CA GLN A 160 -1.66 13.62 -16.62
C GLN A 160 -1.24 12.44 -15.72
N VAL A 161 -0.61 11.40 -16.27
CA VAL A 161 0.00 10.31 -15.47
C VAL A 161 1.12 10.87 -14.60
N SER A 162 1.92 11.79 -15.16
CA SER A 162 2.98 12.49 -14.42
C SER A 162 2.42 13.27 -13.23
N ASN A 163 1.21 13.83 -13.34
CA ASN A 163 0.54 14.54 -12.24
C ASN A 163 0.04 13.59 -11.16
N GLY A 164 -0.49 12.41 -11.53
CA GLY A 164 -0.82 11.33 -10.58
C GLY A 164 0.40 10.87 -9.77
N LEU A 165 1.55 10.71 -10.43
CA LEU A 165 2.82 10.39 -9.77
C LEU A 165 3.32 11.53 -8.87
N ARG A 166 3.19 12.79 -9.32
CA ARG A 166 3.49 13.97 -8.48
C ARG A 166 2.60 14.04 -7.24
N LEU A 167 1.31 13.73 -7.36
CA LEU A 167 0.43 13.61 -6.19
C LEU A 167 0.95 12.55 -5.22
N ALA A 168 1.36 11.38 -5.74
CA ALA A 168 1.92 10.33 -4.90
C ALA A 168 3.13 10.83 -4.12
N LEU A 169 4.08 11.45 -4.83
CA LEU A 169 5.28 12.01 -4.22
C LEU A 169 4.97 13.12 -3.21
N ASN A 170 3.99 13.98 -3.49
CA ASN A 170 3.57 15.04 -2.57
C ASN A 170 2.95 14.48 -1.29
N LEU A 171 2.07 13.48 -1.39
CA LEU A 171 1.48 12.82 -0.22
C LEU A 171 2.52 12.09 0.61
N ILE A 172 3.42 11.36 -0.04
CA ILE A 172 4.55 10.70 0.62
C ILE A 172 5.39 11.73 1.37
N ARG A 173 5.87 12.79 0.69
CA ARG A 173 6.71 13.82 1.34
C ARG A 173 6.01 14.53 2.50
N LYS A 174 4.69 14.72 2.39
CA LYS A 174 3.90 15.42 3.41
C LYS A 174 3.67 14.57 4.65
N TYR A 175 3.46 13.25 4.47
CA TYR A 175 2.98 12.39 5.56
C TYR A 175 3.97 11.32 6.01
N LEU A 176 4.99 11.02 5.21
CA LEU A 176 6.08 10.13 5.58
C LEU A 176 7.35 10.96 5.79
N PRO A 177 8.05 10.81 6.94
CA PRO A 177 9.31 11.50 7.16
C PRO A 177 10.37 11.03 6.18
N GLU A 178 11.32 11.92 5.83
CA GLU A 178 12.47 11.56 5.00
C GLU A 178 13.25 10.42 5.69
N GLY A 179 13.44 9.31 4.98
CA GLY A 179 14.08 8.10 5.51
C GLY A 179 13.14 7.08 6.14
N ALA A 180 11.81 7.30 6.15
CA ALA A 180 10.86 6.24 6.48
C ALA A 180 11.01 5.08 5.48
N PHE A 181 11.26 3.87 5.99
CA PHE A 181 11.21 2.65 5.19
C PHE A 181 9.83 2.56 4.57
N SER A 182 9.77 2.77 3.26
CA SER A 182 8.51 2.83 2.53
C SER A 182 8.52 1.74 1.48
N ARG A 183 7.48 0.91 1.50
CA ARG A 183 7.29 -0.12 0.49
C ARG A 183 6.15 0.32 -0.41
N ILE A 184 6.44 0.39 -1.70
CA ILE A 184 5.41 0.72 -2.66
C ILE A 184 4.85 -0.52 -3.35
N TYR A 185 3.57 -0.43 -3.68
CA TYR A 185 2.81 -1.43 -4.39
C TYR A 185 1.97 -0.80 -5.51
N LEU A 186 1.51 -1.63 -6.45
CA LEU A 186 0.59 -1.27 -7.52
C LEU A 186 -0.69 -2.10 -7.42
N ASP A 187 -1.82 -1.42 -7.29
CA ASP A 187 -3.17 -1.97 -7.13
C ASP A 187 -3.35 -2.91 -5.92
N GLU A 188 -2.42 -2.88 -4.96
CA GLU A 188 -2.57 -3.64 -3.71
C GLU A 188 -3.49 -2.91 -2.75
N GLN A 189 -4.39 -3.67 -2.11
CA GLN A 189 -5.22 -3.16 -1.03
C GLN A 189 -4.35 -2.99 0.23
N PRO A 190 -4.51 -1.89 0.99
CA PRO A 190 -3.91 -1.84 2.33
C PRO A 190 -4.43 -3.03 3.12
N VAL A 191 -3.64 -3.57 4.04
CA VAL A 191 -4.04 -4.70 4.91
C VAL A 191 -3.74 -4.46 6.38
N ASP A 192 -2.65 -3.75 6.68
CA ASP A 192 -2.17 -3.52 8.04
C ASP A 192 -3.06 -2.56 8.83
N ALA A 193 -3.11 -2.76 10.15
CA ALA A 193 -3.76 -1.83 11.06
C ALA A 193 -2.97 -0.53 11.15
N GLY A 194 -3.70 0.58 11.07
CA GLY A 194 -3.06 1.88 11.03
C GLY A 194 -3.94 2.98 10.48
N ASN A 195 -3.34 4.16 10.42
CA ASN A 195 -3.96 5.34 9.82
C ASN A 195 -3.48 5.46 8.38
N TYR A 196 -4.39 5.79 7.49
CA TYR A 196 -4.14 5.93 6.06
C TYR A 196 -4.64 7.26 5.55
N VAL A 197 -3.91 7.77 4.58
CA VAL A 197 -4.25 8.94 3.78
C VAL A 197 -4.33 8.49 2.34
N ALA A 198 -5.43 8.79 1.67
CA ALA A 198 -5.61 8.49 0.26
C ALA A 198 -5.95 9.75 -0.53
N GLY A 199 -5.43 9.83 -1.75
CA GLY A 199 -5.76 10.87 -2.71
C GLY A 199 -5.90 10.28 -4.11
N ALA A 200 -6.72 10.88 -4.96
CA ALA A 200 -6.86 10.46 -6.34
C ALA A 200 -7.11 11.66 -7.26
N LEU A 201 -6.60 11.58 -8.49
CA LEU A 201 -6.75 12.60 -9.53
C LEU A 201 -7.38 12.01 -10.77
N ALA A 202 -8.32 12.74 -11.36
CA ALA A 202 -8.90 12.41 -12.65
C ALA A 202 -7.91 12.79 -13.76
N LEU A 203 -7.89 11.98 -14.81
CA LEU A 203 -7.05 12.16 -15.99
C LEU A 203 -7.90 12.59 -17.21
N GLU A 204 -8.82 13.54 -17.04
CA GLU A 204 -9.58 14.10 -18.17
C GLU A 204 -9.06 15.48 -18.58
N SER A 205 -9.08 15.74 -19.88
CA SER A 205 -8.14 16.63 -20.60
C SER A 205 -8.44 18.13 -20.54
N SER A 206 -9.23 18.63 -19.60
CA SER A 206 -9.53 20.08 -19.55
C SER A 206 -9.67 20.67 -18.15
N ASP A 207 -10.04 19.87 -17.16
CA ASP A 207 -10.22 20.33 -15.79
C ASP A 207 -9.33 19.56 -14.82
N MET A 208 -8.08 20.03 -14.68
CA MET A 208 -7.11 19.56 -13.67
C MET A 208 -7.54 19.79 -12.20
N ASN A 209 -8.80 20.16 -11.97
CA ASN A 209 -9.31 20.64 -10.68
C ASN A 209 -9.97 19.53 -9.84
N THR A 210 -10.16 18.32 -10.38
CA THR A 210 -10.83 17.24 -9.63
C THR A 210 -9.84 16.31 -8.94
N ALA A 211 -9.69 16.54 -7.63
CA ALA A 211 -8.98 15.65 -6.71
C ALA A 211 -9.92 15.13 -5.63
N GLY A 212 -9.87 13.83 -5.36
CA GLY A 212 -10.48 13.22 -4.19
C GLY A 212 -9.44 13.04 -3.09
N PHE A 213 -9.83 13.23 -1.84
CA PHE A 213 -8.97 12.98 -0.68
C PHE A 213 -9.76 12.34 0.45
N ALA A 214 -9.18 11.36 1.13
CA ALA A 214 -9.78 10.72 2.29
C ALA A 214 -8.71 10.32 3.32
N MET A 215 -9.13 10.31 4.58
CA MET A 215 -8.39 9.67 5.66
C MET A 215 -9.24 8.54 6.22
N PHE A 216 -8.64 7.38 6.47
CA PHE A 216 -9.33 6.25 7.06
C PHE A 216 -8.39 5.49 8.00
N LYS A 217 -8.98 4.63 8.83
CA LYS A 217 -8.24 3.84 9.81
C LYS A 217 -8.68 2.38 9.72
N ILE A 218 -7.70 1.49 9.59
CA ILE A 218 -7.89 0.06 9.79
C ILE A 218 -7.57 -0.22 11.25
N LYS A 219 -8.56 -0.73 11.98
CA LYS A 219 -8.42 -1.05 13.40
C LYS A 219 -7.65 -2.37 13.56
N PRO A 220 -6.87 -2.52 14.64
CA PRO A 220 -6.29 -3.82 14.97
C PRO A 220 -7.39 -4.84 15.26
N LYS A 221 -7.09 -6.11 15.03
CA LYS A 221 -7.98 -7.20 15.39
C LYS A 221 -8.01 -7.35 16.92
N THR A 222 -9.22 -7.40 17.48
CA THR A 222 -9.44 -7.60 18.92
C THR A 222 -10.21 -8.89 19.22
N ASN A 223 -11.08 -9.32 18.31
CA ASN A 223 -11.84 -10.54 18.50
C ASN A 223 -10.95 -11.77 18.35
N GLY A 224 -11.11 -12.72 19.27
CA GLY A 224 -10.30 -13.94 19.32
C GLY A 224 -8.84 -13.72 19.72
N VAL A 225 -8.44 -12.50 20.10
CA VAL A 225 -7.06 -12.15 20.46
C VAL A 225 -6.90 -12.20 21.98
N ARG A 226 -5.98 -13.04 22.45
CA ARG A 226 -5.61 -13.12 23.87
C ARG A 226 -4.10 -13.20 24.05
N MET A 227 -3.65 -12.76 25.22
CA MET A 227 -2.26 -12.81 25.62
C MET A 227 -2.15 -13.47 26.99
N TYR A 228 -1.13 -14.30 27.18
CA TYR A 228 -0.84 -14.98 28.45
C TYR A 228 0.66 -15.21 28.62
N TRP A 229 1.14 -15.40 29.85
CA TRP A 229 2.56 -15.63 30.11
C TRP A 229 3.00 -17.04 29.71
N ALA A 230 4.14 -17.18 29.03
CA ALA A 230 4.69 -18.48 28.64
C ALA A 230 5.12 -19.33 29.85
N GLN A 231 5.64 -18.67 30.88
CA GLN A 231 6.04 -19.25 32.15
C GLN A 231 5.45 -18.40 33.29
N GLN A 232 5.08 -18.96 34.45
CA GLN A 232 4.63 -18.17 35.61
C GLN A 232 5.80 -17.80 36.54
N ALA A 233 5.75 -16.62 37.15
CA ALA A 233 6.78 -16.10 38.05
C ALA A 233 6.39 -16.33 39.53
N GLU A 234 6.35 -17.59 39.95
CA GLU A 234 5.83 -17.97 41.28
C GLU A 234 6.85 -17.85 42.42
N LYS A 235 8.15 -17.87 42.11
CA LYS A 235 9.23 -17.91 43.11
C LYS A 235 10.13 -16.67 43.03
N PRO A 236 10.60 -16.15 44.18
CA PRO A 236 11.66 -15.14 44.20
C PRO A 236 12.94 -15.65 43.55
N MET A 237 13.53 -14.86 42.66
CA MET A 237 14.68 -15.23 41.83
C MET A 237 15.83 -14.24 42.02
N THR A 238 17.08 -14.67 41.86
CA THR A 238 18.21 -13.74 41.78
C THR A 238 18.19 -12.98 40.45
N ALA A 239 18.98 -11.92 40.33
CA ALA A 239 19.14 -11.21 39.07
C ALA A 239 19.67 -12.12 37.94
N GLU A 240 20.56 -13.08 38.24
CA GLU A 240 21.04 -14.05 37.24
C GLU A 240 19.94 -15.06 36.85
N GLU A 241 19.17 -15.55 37.83
CA GLU A 241 18.04 -16.46 37.57
C GLU A 241 17.00 -15.79 36.66
N LEU A 242 16.73 -14.49 36.86
CA LEU A 242 15.81 -13.70 36.04
C LEU A 242 16.28 -13.54 34.59
N GLN A 243 17.59 -13.47 34.33
CA GLN A 243 18.10 -13.41 32.95
C GLN A 243 17.84 -14.69 32.15
N SER A 244 17.73 -15.82 32.83
CA SER A 244 17.43 -17.13 32.23
C SER A 244 15.94 -17.48 32.25
N PHE A 245 15.11 -16.67 32.89
CA PHE A 245 13.67 -16.90 33.04
C PHE A 245 12.95 -16.51 31.75
N ASN A 246 11.94 -17.30 31.34
CA ASN A 246 11.12 -16.93 30.19
C ASN A 246 10.12 -15.84 30.58
N GLU A 247 10.51 -14.60 30.34
CA GLU A 247 9.72 -13.41 30.61
C GLU A 247 8.65 -13.15 29.55
N ALA A 248 8.64 -13.92 28.46
CA ALA A 248 7.80 -13.67 27.29
C ALA A 248 6.33 -13.96 27.54
N ALA A 249 5.49 -13.11 26.95
CA ALA A 249 4.08 -13.37 26.75
C ALA A 249 3.86 -14.02 25.38
N VAL A 250 2.87 -14.90 25.31
CA VAL A 250 2.41 -15.56 24.10
C VAL A 250 1.15 -14.85 23.62
N LEU A 251 1.13 -14.48 22.35
CA LEU A 251 -0.06 -14.00 21.66
C LEU A 251 -0.77 -15.19 21.00
N GLU A 252 -2.06 -15.32 21.26
CA GLU A 252 -2.92 -16.31 20.59
C GLU A 252 -4.07 -15.60 19.90
N VAL A 253 -4.35 -16.00 18.66
CA VAL A 253 -5.44 -15.48 17.83
C VAL A 253 -6.26 -16.67 17.33
N ASP A 254 -7.54 -16.68 17.67
CA ASP A 254 -8.49 -17.74 17.27
C ASP A 254 -8.00 -19.17 17.62
N GLY A 255 -7.33 -19.34 18.76
CA GLY A 255 -6.81 -20.63 19.20
C GLY A 255 -5.43 -21.00 18.66
N GLN A 256 -4.80 -20.14 17.84
CA GLN A 256 -3.47 -20.38 17.27
C GLN A 256 -2.45 -19.39 17.82
N VAL A 257 -1.28 -19.89 18.19
CA VAL A 257 -0.16 -19.04 18.64
C VAL A 257 0.39 -18.27 17.44
N VAL A 258 0.44 -16.94 17.56
CA VAL A 258 0.96 -16.04 16.53
C VAL A 258 2.34 -15.51 16.98
N PRO A 259 3.44 -15.89 16.31
CA PRO A 259 4.75 -15.30 16.58
C PRO A 259 4.72 -13.80 16.32
N THR A 260 5.18 -13.01 17.29
CA THR A 260 5.23 -11.55 17.17
C THR A 260 6.38 -10.97 17.99
N ASP A 261 7.02 -9.95 17.43
CA ASP A 261 8.02 -9.11 18.08
C ASP A 261 7.40 -7.79 18.62
N LYS A 262 6.07 -7.65 18.55
CA LYS A 262 5.35 -6.40 18.87
C LYS A 262 4.82 -6.33 20.29
N ILE A 263 5.09 -7.34 21.12
CA ILE A 263 4.78 -7.29 22.55
C ILE A 263 5.83 -6.43 23.24
N ARG A 264 5.39 -5.37 23.91
CA ARG A 264 6.23 -4.50 24.72
C ARG A 264 6.11 -4.89 26.18
N TYR A 265 7.26 -4.98 26.84
CA TYR A 265 7.34 -5.24 28.27
C TYR A 265 7.72 -3.97 29.02
N SER A 266 7.10 -3.77 30.17
CA SER A 266 7.51 -2.75 31.13
C SER A 266 7.55 -3.32 32.54
N TYR A 267 8.48 -2.83 33.35
CA TYR A 267 8.72 -3.25 34.71
C TYR A 267 8.63 -2.03 35.61
N LYS A 268 7.76 -2.08 36.61
CA LYS A 268 7.60 -1.00 37.59
C LYS A 268 7.87 -1.52 38.99
N LYS A 269 8.88 -0.97 39.67
CA LYS A 269 9.19 -1.31 41.07
C LYS A 269 8.00 -0.93 41.95
N SER A 270 7.60 -1.82 42.86
CA SER A 270 6.55 -1.54 43.84
C SER A 270 7.02 -0.46 44.81
N GLY A 271 6.41 0.73 44.73
CA GLY A 271 6.77 1.89 45.54
C GLY A 271 6.17 3.18 44.98
N TRP A 272 5.96 4.18 45.83
CA TRP A 272 5.49 5.49 45.41
C TRP A 272 6.62 6.24 44.68
N GLY A 273 6.38 6.66 43.43
CA GLY A 273 7.29 7.51 42.67
C GLY A 273 8.29 6.75 41.80
N CYS A 274 8.18 5.43 41.69
CA CYS A 274 9.03 4.64 40.82
C CYS A 274 8.53 4.69 39.36
N ASP A 275 9.44 5.05 38.44
CA ASP A 275 9.19 5.00 37.00
C ASP A 275 9.21 3.55 36.48
N ALA A 276 8.56 3.35 35.34
CA ALA A 276 8.61 2.07 34.63
C ALA A 276 9.83 2.04 33.70
N THR A 277 10.52 0.90 33.66
CA THR A 277 11.62 0.63 32.72
C THR A 277 11.22 -0.46 31.73
N SER A 278 11.80 -0.46 30.54
CA SER A 278 11.70 -1.56 29.57
C SER A 278 12.76 -2.65 29.78
N GLU A 279 13.75 -2.39 30.64
CA GLU A 279 14.85 -3.30 30.92
C GLU A 279 14.52 -4.26 32.05
N LEU A 280 15.11 -5.46 32.00
CA LEU A 280 14.96 -6.45 33.06
C LEU A 280 15.51 -5.90 34.38
N PRO A 281 14.75 -5.98 35.48
CA PRO A 281 15.20 -5.53 36.79
C PRO A 281 16.45 -6.29 37.28
N THR A 282 17.44 -5.57 37.80
CA THR A 282 18.66 -6.15 38.39
C THR A 282 18.77 -5.90 39.89
N GLU A 283 18.05 -4.90 40.42
CA GLU A 283 18.05 -4.59 41.84
C GLU A 283 17.05 -5.46 42.61
N PRO A 284 17.34 -5.80 43.88
CA PRO A 284 16.38 -6.43 44.76
C PRO A 284 15.10 -5.60 44.92
N GLY A 285 13.96 -6.28 44.87
CA GLY A 285 12.64 -5.66 44.99
C GLY A 285 11.54 -6.46 44.28
N THR A 286 10.30 -6.02 44.50
CA THR A 286 9.14 -6.52 43.74
C THR A 286 8.83 -5.58 42.59
N TYR A 287 8.66 -6.13 41.40
CA TYR A 287 8.38 -5.42 40.15
C TYR A 287 7.09 -5.94 39.55
N VAL A 288 6.23 -5.03 39.09
CA VAL A 288 5.09 -5.37 38.24
C VAL A 288 5.57 -5.41 36.81
N GLN A 289 5.69 -6.60 36.22
CA GLN A 289 5.89 -6.77 34.79
C GLN A 289 4.55 -6.66 34.08
N THR A 290 4.46 -5.81 33.06
CA THR A 290 3.29 -5.65 32.21
C THR A 290 3.67 -5.92 30.76
N ALA A 291 2.89 -6.76 30.08
CA ALA A 291 2.97 -7.00 28.64
C ALA A 291 1.80 -6.32 27.92
N GLU A 292 2.12 -5.65 26.80
CA GLU A 292 1.15 -4.97 25.93
C GLU A 292 1.45 -5.30 24.48
N ILE A 293 0.45 -5.81 23.75
CA ILE A 293 0.56 -6.04 22.31
C ILE A 293 0.30 -4.73 21.56
N GLY A 294 1.17 -4.40 20.62
CA GLY A 294 0.98 -3.32 19.66
C GLY A 294 0.67 -3.84 18.26
N GLY A 295 0.31 -2.89 17.38
CA GLY A 295 0.31 -3.11 15.95
C GLY A 295 -0.98 -3.70 15.39
N ASN A 296 -0.91 -4.80 14.64
CA ASN A 296 -2.04 -5.43 13.93
C ASN A 296 -3.06 -6.10 14.87
N TYR A 297 -2.67 -6.36 16.11
CA TYR A 297 -3.50 -7.00 17.13
C TYR A 297 -3.66 -6.10 18.35
N SER A 298 -4.77 -6.26 19.07
CA SER A 298 -5.02 -5.54 20.31
C SER A 298 -5.81 -6.42 21.29
N CYS A 299 -5.31 -6.54 22.51
CA CYS A 299 -6.01 -7.20 23.62
C CYS A 299 -5.69 -6.49 24.94
N SER A 300 -6.36 -6.90 26.02
CA SER A 300 -6.06 -6.41 27.36
C SER A 300 -4.60 -6.68 27.73
N LYS A 301 -3.97 -5.71 28.41
CA LYS A 301 -2.63 -5.89 28.98
C LYS A 301 -2.68 -6.97 30.05
N ILE A 302 -1.62 -7.75 30.16
CA ILE A 302 -1.44 -8.70 31.26
C ILE A 302 -0.32 -8.21 32.17
N SER A 303 -0.47 -8.43 33.47
CA SER A 303 0.53 -8.06 34.45
C SER A 303 0.78 -9.21 35.42
N ARG A 304 2.00 -9.27 35.95
CA ARG A 304 2.39 -10.19 37.03
C ARG A 304 3.46 -9.55 37.91
N ASN A 305 3.63 -10.09 39.10
CA ASN A 305 4.72 -9.69 40.00
C ASN A 305 5.96 -10.56 39.73
N ILE A 306 7.13 -9.92 39.74
CA ILE A 306 8.45 -10.55 39.73
C ILE A 306 9.17 -10.05 40.98
N THR A 307 9.69 -10.96 41.80
CA THR A 307 10.47 -10.61 42.98
C THR A 307 11.93 -10.98 42.77
N VAL A 308 12.80 -9.97 42.77
CA VAL A 308 14.26 -10.11 42.73
C VAL A 308 14.78 -10.11 44.17
N LYS A 309 15.51 -11.17 44.55
CA LYS A 309 16.08 -11.35 45.90
C LYS A 309 17.57 -11.02 45.93
#